data_AF-A0A7K1G3N9-F1
#
_entry.id   AF-A0A7K1G3N9-F1
#
_cell.length_a   1.000
_cell.length_b   1.000
_cell.length_c   1.000
_cell.angle_alpha   90.00
_cell.angle_beta   90.00
_cell.angle_gamma   90.00
#
_symmetry.space_group_name_H-M   'P 1'
#
loop_
_entity.id
_entity.type
_entity.pdbx_description
1 polymer ?
#
loop_
_entity_poly.entity_id
_entity_poly.type
_entity_poly.pdbx_seq_one_letter_code
_entity_poly.pdbx_strand_id
1 'polypeptide(L)'
;MNDLTVRFLDAYEYLKFKKIVTGTKDFANKLNISTSLVTEICKKRTNAGITPIQNLVNTYPEIDANWLLTGKGSMLRNSSIEVNINYKELAEARLEIIDLKEEKIERLNKEIEGLKNL
;
A
#
# COMPACT_ATOMS: atom_id res chain seq x y z
N MET A 1 -17.63 14.94 15.47
CA MET A 1 -17.11 13.58 15.22
C MET A 1 -15.73 13.51 15.85
N ASN A 2 -15.37 12.40 16.52
CA ASN A 2 -14.06 12.29 17.16
C ASN A 2 -12.96 11.87 16.16
N ASP A 3 -11.70 12.16 16.48
CA ASP A 3 -10.56 11.88 15.59
C ASP A 3 -10.41 10.39 15.26
N LEU A 4 -10.79 9.52 16.20
CA LEU A 4 -10.77 8.07 16.01
C LEU A 4 -11.76 7.64 14.92
N THR A 5 -12.94 8.26 14.85
CA THR A 5 -13.91 7.98 13.78
C THR A 5 -13.41 8.52 12.44
N VAL A 6 -12.74 9.68 12.45
CA VAL A 6 -12.10 10.22 11.23
C VAL A 6 -11.09 9.19 10.69
N ARG A 7 -10.20 8.67 11.54
CA ARG A 7 -9.22 7.65 11.13
C ARG A 7 -9.84 6.32 10.70
N PHE A 8 -10.95 5.91 11.33
CA PHE A 8 -11.72 4.75 10.86
C PHE A 8 -12.25 4.97 9.44
N LEU A 9 -12.73 6.18 9.13
CA LEU A 9 -13.19 6.53 7.78
C LEU A 9 -12.02 6.62 6.78
N ASP A 10 -10.87 7.15 7.19
CA ASP A 10 -9.67 7.19 6.35
C ASP A 10 -9.21 5.78 5.96
N ALA A 11 -9.22 4.84 6.92
CA ALA A 11 -8.93 3.44 6.64
C ALA A 11 -9.93 2.81 5.66
N TYR A 12 -11.23 3.11 5.82
CA TYR A 12 -12.26 2.66 4.88
C TYR A 12 -12.02 3.20 3.46
N GLU A 13 -11.77 4.50 3.31
CA GLU A 13 -11.51 5.11 2.00
C GLU A 13 -10.23 4.56 1.35
N TYR A 14 -9.19 4.28 2.14
CA TYR A 14 -8.00 3.60 1.64
C TYR A 14 -8.31 2.19 1.11
N LEU A 15 -9.01 1.37 1.89
CA LEU A 15 -9.37 0.00 1.50
C LEU A 15 -10.23 -0.01 0.24
N LYS A 16 -11.12 0.98 0.10
CA LYS A 16 -11.94 1.20 -1.09
C LYS A 16 -11.09 1.62 -2.28
N PHE A 17 -10.17 2.58 -2.11
CA PHE A 17 -9.24 3.02 -3.15
C PHE A 17 -8.38 1.86 -3.68
N LYS A 18 -7.91 0.98 -2.78
CA LYS A 18 -7.16 -0.23 -3.14
C LYS A 18 -8.03 -1.34 -3.74
N LYS A 19 -9.34 -1.14 -3.87
CA LYS A 19 -10.33 -2.12 -4.34
C LYS A 19 -10.36 -3.40 -3.47
N ILE A 20 -9.86 -3.33 -2.25
CA ILE A 20 -9.98 -4.39 -1.25
C ILE A 20 -11.43 -4.44 -0.75
N VAL A 21 -12.11 -3.30 -0.73
CA VAL A 21 -13.52 -3.17 -0.38
C VAL A 21 -14.27 -2.46 -1.52
N THR A 22 -15.45 -2.95 -1.87
CA THR A 22 -16.25 -2.41 -2.98
C THR A 22 -17.21 -1.30 -2.55
N GLY A 23 -17.57 -1.24 -1.26
CA GLY A 23 -18.44 -0.21 -0.69
C GLY A 23 -18.88 -0.54 0.74
N THR A 24 -19.85 0.20 1.27
CA THR A 24 -20.26 0.11 2.68
C THR A 24 -20.83 -1.25 3.07
N LYS A 25 -21.58 -1.91 2.17
CA LYS A 25 -22.13 -3.25 2.40
C LYS A 25 -21.03 -4.29 2.54
N ASP A 26 -20.08 -4.29 1.62
CA ASP A 26 -18.93 -5.20 1.62
C ASP A 26 -18.04 -4.96 2.84
N PHE A 27 -17.78 -3.69 3.17
CA PHE A 27 -17.02 -3.33 4.37
C PHE A 27 -17.67 -3.84 5.64
N ALA A 28 -18.99 -3.62 5.79
CA ALA A 28 -19.75 -4.08 6.95
C ALA A 28 -19.69 -5.60 7.10
N ASN A 29 -19.85 -6.34 5.99
CA ASN A 29 -19.75 -7.79 5.97
C ASN A 29 -18.36 -8.27 6.42
N LYS A 30 -17.28 -7.68 5.87
CA LYS A 30 -15.89 -8.03 6.25
C LYS A 30 -15.55 -7.70 7.69
N LEU A 31 -16.12 -6.62 8.22
CA LEU A 31 -16.00 -6.25 9.63
C LEU A 31 -16.98 -7.00 10.55
N ASN A 32 -17.84 -7.88 10.01
CA ASN A 32 -18.88 -8.58 10.76
C ASN A 32 -19.75 -7.65 11.63
N ILE A 33 -20.19 -6.52 11.04
CA ILE A 33 -21.09 -5.55 11.67
C ILE A 33 -22.24 -5.20 10.71
N SER A 34 -23.28 -4.54 11.22
CA SER A 34 -24.43 -4.19 10.39
C SER A 34 -24.08 -3.12 9.34
N THR A 35 -24.60 -3.28 8.13
CA THR A 35 -24.47 -2.27 7.06
C THR A 35 -25.07 -0.92 7.47
N SER A 36 -26.12 -0.94 8.30
CA SER A 36 -26.72 0.27 8.86
C SER A 36 -25.72 1.06 9.71
N LEU A 37 -25.02 0.39 10.64
CA LEU A 37 -24.01 1.04 11.48
C LEU A 37 -22.91 1.69 10.64
N VAL A 38 -22.35 0.97 9.67
CA VAL A 38 -21.32 1.53 8.76
C VAL A 38 -21.87 2.74 8.00
N THR A 39 -23.11 2.67 7.51
CA THR A 39 -23.74 3.78 6.78
C THR A 39 -23.91 5.02 7.66
N GLU A 40 -24.33 4.85 8.92
CA GLU A 40 -24.46 5.96 9.87
C GLU A 40 -23.10 6.59 10.18
N ILE A 41 -22.04 5.79 10.33
CA ILE A 41 -20.67 6.28 10.53
C ILE A 41 -20.21 7.07 9.30
N CYS A 42 -20.34 6.52 8.09
CA CYS A 42 -19.97 7.18 6.83
C CYS A 42 -20.74 8.50 6.62
N LYS A 43 -22.02 8.56 7.02
CA LYS A 43 -22.85 9.76 6.98
C LYS A 43 -22.61 10.72 8.16
N LYS A 44 -21.62 10.42 8.98
CA LYS A 44 -21.20 11.21 10.14
C LYS A 44 -22.26 11.40 11.23
N ARG A 45 -23.24 10.49 11.29
CA ARG A 45 -24.34 10.51 12.26
C ARG A 45 -24.03 9.78 13.56
N THR A 46 -23.06 8.88 13.55
CA THR A 46 -22.57 8.21 14.76
C THR A 46 -21.04 8.06 14.70
N ASN A 47 -20.41 7.95 15.88
CA ASN A 47 -18.98 7.67 15.98
C ASN A 47 -18.71 6.16 15.81
N ALA A 48 -17.52 5.82 15.34
CA ALA A 48 -17.04 4.44 15.41
C ALA A 48 -16.76 4.07 16.88
N GLY A 49 -17.52 3.10 17.40
CA GLY A 49 -17.34 2.54 18.73
C GLY A 49 -16.25 1.46 18.79
N ILE A 50 -16.10 0.80 19.94
CA ILE A 50 -15.07 -0.22 20.15
C ILE A 50 -15.17 -1.40 19.18
N THR A 51 -16.38 -1.88 18.88
CA THR A 51 -16.59 -3.06 18.02
C THR A 51 -16.13 -2.84 16.58
N PRO A 52 -16.55 -1.78 15.84
CA PRO A 52 -15.99 -1.47 14.52
C PRO A 52 -14.46 -1.34 14.51
N ILE A 53 -13.89 -0.72 15.55
CA ILE A 53 -12.45 -0.47 15.65
C ILE A 53 -11.67 -1.77 15.85
N GLN A 54 -12.10 -2.61 16.79
CA GLN A 54 -11.49 -3.91 17.04
C GLN A 54 -11.59 -4.80 15.80
N ASN A 55 -12.74 -4.81 15.15
CA ASN A 55 -12.92 -5.62 13.94
C ASN A 55 -12.06 -5.10 12.79
N LEU A 56 -11.89 -3.78 12.64
CA LEU A 56 -11.02 -3.20 11.60
C LEU A 56 -9.58 -3.68 11.74
N VAL A 57 -8.97 -3.55 12.92
CA VAL A 57 -7.56 -3.92 13.13
C VAL A 57 -7.32 -5.43 13.09
N ASN A 58 -8.35 -6.23 13.41
CA ASN A 58 -8.28 -7.69 13.31
C ASN A 58 -8.44 -8.17 11.86
N THR A 59 -9.38 -7.59 11.11
CA THR A 59 -9.64 -7.97 9.71
C THR A 59 -8.55 -7.46 8.76
N TYR A 60 -7.95 -6.31 9.07
CA TYR A 60 -6.91 -5.68 8.24
C TYR A 60 -5.65 -5.42 9.08
N PRO A 61 -4.81 -6.45 9.31
CA PRO A 61 -3.60 -6.34 10.13
C PRO A 61 -2.57 -5.33 9.61
N GLU A 62 -2.69 -4.90 8.35
CA GLU A 62 -1.90 -3.83 7.75
C GLU A 62 -2.25 -2.43 8.28
N ILE A 63 -3.46 -2.25 8.85
CA ILE A 63 -3.85 -1.00 9.49
C ILE A 63 -3.26 -0.98 10.91
N ASP A 64 -2.49 0.06 11.21
CA ASP A 64 -1.85 0.19 12.51
C ASP A 64 -2.83 0.63 13.61
N ALA A 65 -2.97 -0.21 14.63
CA ALA A 65 -3.84 0.07 15.76
C ALA A 65 -3.38 1.28 16.60
N ASN A 66 -2.08 1.53 16.70
CA ASN A 66 -1.58 2.68 17.45
C ASN A 66 -1.90 3.99 16.73
N TRP A 67 -1.74 4.04 15.40
CA TRP A 67 -2.24 5.16 14.60
C TRP A 67 -3.75 5.33 14.74
N LEU A 68 -4.53 4.25 14.63
CA LEU A 68 -5.99 4.33 14.69
C LEU A 68 -6.48 4.89 16.03
N LEU A 69 -5.89 4.45 17.14
CA LEU A 69 -6.29 4.85 18.49
C LEU A 69 -5.72 6.22 18.89
N THR A 70 -4.46 6.50 18.56
CA THR A 70 -3.73 7.65 19.11
C THR A 70 -3.45 8.75 18.10
N GLY A 71 -3.58 8.48 16.81
CA GLY A 71 -3.16 9.37 15.72
C GLY A 71 -1.65 9.47 15.52
N LYS A 72 -0.84 8.71 16.28
CA LYS A 72 0.63 8.72 16.16
C LYS A 72 1.10 7.69 15.15
N GLY A 73 2.14 8.05 14.38
CA GLY A 73 2.69 7.20 13.33
C GLY A 73 1.88 7.25 12.04
N SER A 74 1.89 6.15 11.30
CA SER A 74 1.26 6.05 9.98
C SER A 74 0.08 5.07 10.00
N MET A 75 -0.92 5.29 9.13
CA MET A 75 -2.07 4.40 8.99
C MET A 75 -1.69 2.97 8.67
N LEU A 76 -0.75 2.80 7.76
CA LEU A 76 -0.26 1.49 7.40
C LEU A 76 0.91 1.15 8.30
N ARG A 77 0.91 -0.08 8.81
CA ARG A 77 2.14 -0.68 9.32
C ARG A 77 3.12 -0.70 8.18
N ASN A 78 4.32 -0.19 8.44
CA ASN A 78 5.45 -0.51 7.59
C ASN A 78 5.64 -2.02 7.73
N SER A 79 5.06 -2.78 6.81
CA SER A 79 5.72 -3.99 6.36
C SER A 79 7.00 -3.50 5.70
N SER A 80 8.02 -3.26 6.51
CA SER A 80 9.34 -3.70 6.11
C SER A 80 9.17 -5.19 5.84
N ILE A 81 8.73 -5.50 4.62
CA ILE A 81 9.12 -6.71 3.95
C ILE A 81 10.63 -6.60 4.09
N GLU A 82 11.20 -7.30 5.07
CA GLU A 82 12.59 -7.70 5.00
C GLU A 82 12.64 -8.55 3.75
N VAL A 83 12.78 -7.88 2.60
CA VAL A 83 13.13 -8.56 1.38
C VAL A 83 14.51 -9.07 1.74
N ASN A 84 14.63 -10.39 1.96
CA ASN A 84 15.91 -11.05 2.06
C ASN A 84 16.51 -11.00 0.65
N ILE A 85 16.93 -9.81 0.25
CA ILE A 85 17.58 -9.55 -1.01
C ILE A 85 18.93 -10.22 -0.84
N ASN A 86 19.12 -11.31 -1.56
CA ASN A 86 20.45 -11.86 -1.77
C ASN A 86 21.22 -10.83 -2.60
N TYR A 87 21.88 -9.88 -1.93
CA TYR A 87 22.59 -8.78 -2.55
C TYR A 87 23.70 -9.27 -3.48
N LYS A 88 24.21 -10.49 -3.28
CA LYS A 88 25.17 -11.15 -4.16
C LYS A 88 24.54 -11.50 -5.51
N GLU A 89 23.42 -12.20 -5.49
CA GLU A 89 22.69 -12.59 -6.71
C GLU A 89 22.19 -11.35 -7.49
N LEU A 90 21.74 -10.31 -6.77
CA LEU A 90 21.38 -9.04 -7.39
C LEU A 90 22.58 -8.32 -8.02
N ALA A 91 23.76 -8.39 -7.39
CA ALA A 91 24.98 -7.81 -7.94
C ALA A 91 25.46 -8.56 -9.18
N GLU A 92 25.41 -9.90 -9.16
CA GLU A 92 25.76 -10.77 -10.28
C GLU A 92 24.86 -10.49 -11.50
N ALA A 93 23.55 -10.44 -11.32
CA ALA A 93 22.61 -10.11 -12.39
C ALA A 93 22.84 -8.68 -12.94
N ARG A 94 23.23 -7.74 -12.08
CA ARG A 94 23.56 -6.37 -12.50
C ARG A 94 24.84 -6.28 -13.29
N LEU A 95 25.86 -7.07 -12.95
CA LEU A 95 27.12 -7.14 -13.70
C LEU A 95 26.87 -7.66 -15.12
N GLU A 96 26.12 -8.75 -15.27
CA GLU A 96 25.75 -9.27 -16.60
C GLU A 96 25.01 -8.23 -17.46
N ILE A 97 24.09 -7.48 -16.86
CA ILE A 97 23.37 -6.40 -17.55
C ILE A 97 24.32 -5.24 -17.94
N ILE A 98 25.32 -4.94 -17.12
CA ILE A 98 26.32 -3.91 -17.41
C ILE A 98 27.16 -4.34 -18.61
N ASP A 99 27.67 -5.57 -18.62
CA ASP A 99 28.48 -6.11 -19.73
C ASP A 99 27.72 -6.04 -21.06
N LEU A 100 26.47 -6.51 -21.09
CA LEU A 100 25.61 -6.45 -22.27
C LEU A 100 25.35 -5.01 -22.75
N LYS A 101 25.26 -4.07 -21.81
CA LYS A 101 25.07 -2.64 -22.14
C LYS A 101 26.36 -2.04 -22.69
N GLU A 102 27.51 -2.41 -22.16
CA GLU A 102 28.81 -1.95 -22.65
C GLU A 102 29.05 -2.43 -24.09
N GLU A 103 28.78 -3.70 -24.39
CA GLU A 103 28.86 -4.23 -25.76
C GLU A 103 27.92 -3.50 -26.73
N LYS A 104 26.71 -3.18 -26.29
CA LYS A 104 25.75 -2.44 -27.10
C LYS A 104 26.20 -1.01 -27.36
N ILE A 105 26.78 -0.34 -26.36
CA ILE A 105 27.33 1.02 -26.48
C ILE A 105 28.50 1.01 -27.48
N GLU A 106 29.41 0.04 -27.39
CA GLU A 106 30.52 -0.13 -28.32
C GLU A 106 30.03 -0.27 -29.77
N ARG A 107 29.03 -1.12 -30.00
CA ARG A 107 28.47 -1.33 -31.35
C ARG A 107 27.82 -0.05 -31.89
N LEU A 108 27.02 0.63 -31.08
CA LEU A 108 26.36 1.88 -31.48
C LEU A 108 27.39 2.99 -31.78
N ASN A 109 28.45 3.10 -31.00
CA ASN A 109 29.51 4.07 -31.24
C ASN A 109 30.20 3.83 -32.59
N LYS A 110 30.50 2.57 -32.93
CA LYS A 110 31.08 2.20 -34.24
C LYS A 110 30.16 2.55 -35.41
N GLU A 111 28.86 2.34 -35.26
CA GLU A 111 27.87 2.68 -36.29
C GLU A 111 27.78 4.21 -36.50
N ILE A 112 27.77 4.98 -35.41
CA ILE A 112 27.81 6.45 -35.47
C ILE A 112 29.09 6.95 -36.14
N GLU A 113 30.24 6.37 -35.83
CA GLU A 113 31.53 6.70 -36.47
C GLU A 113 31.47 6.46 -37.99
N GLY A 114 30.92 5.31 -38.40
CA GLY A 114 30.73 4.95 -39.81
C GLY A 114 29.81 5.92 -40.56
N LEU A 115 28.72 6.36 -39.91
CA LEU A 115 27.77 7.33 -40.48
C LEU A 115 28.34 8.76 -40.59
N LYS A 116 29.29 9.14 -39.72
CA LYS A 116 29.94 10.45 -39.75
C LYS A 116 31.01 10.59 -40.83
N ASN A 117 31.54 9.46 -41.31
CA ASN A 117 32.58 9.39 -42.34
C ASN A 117 32.01 9.21 -43.76
N LEU A 118 30.68 9.31 -43.93
CA LEU A 118 29.92 9.38 -45.18
C LEU A 118 29.52 10.83 -45.48
#